data_AF-S6DRK6-F1
#
_entry.id   AF-S6DRK6-F1
#
_cell.length_a   1.000
_cell.length_b   1.000
_cell.length_c   1.000
_cell.angle_alpha   90.00
_cell.angle_beta   90.00
_cell.angle_gamma   90.00
#
_symmetry.space_group_name_H-M   'P 1'
#
loop_
_entity.id
_entity.type
_entity.pdbx_description
1 polymer ?
#
loop_
_entity_poly.entity_id
_entity_poly.type
_entity_poly.pdbx_seq_one_letter_code
_entity_poly.pdbx_strand_id
1 'polypeptide(L)'
;MVLSFFPVALAFLLFVYEYRNYRLIKRAKFLYEKGGVKYYQIESNEDNAITIKSILFGKNVIIIGSDNDKVLAHEEGHLRQPYFTYYFLVLSALGISYNILTIPILLIIYKMMFLHYERDADLYAYRVYNIRYESSAERPIKRIERLKAWIFDTHPPDYIRKEEEYYKKTNILKLFIRDLLS
;
A
#
# COMPACT_ATOMS: atom_id res chain seq x y z
N MET A 1 5.35 -34.33 3.79
CA MET A 1 4.19 -34.17 2.88
C MET A 1 3.57 -32.77 2.89
N VAL A 2 4.17 -31.78 3.57
CA VAL A 2 3.54 -30.47 3.83
C VAL A 2 3.92 -29.40 2.78
N LEU A 3 5.10 -29.53 2.14
CA LEU A 3 5.56 -28.60 1.10
C LEU A 3 4.94 -28.83 -0.29
N SER A 4 4.25 -29.96 -0.53
CA SER A 4 3.60 -30.22 -1.83
C SER A 4 2.43 -29.27 -2.10
N PHE A 5 1.87 -28.64 -1.05
CA PHE A 5 0.82 -27.64 -1.19
C PHE A 5 1.37 -26.24 -1.55
N PHE A 6 2.68 -26.00 -1.38
CA PHE A 6 3.29 -24.69 -1.65
C PHE A 6 3.08 -24.18 -3.07
N PRO A 7 3.33 -24.97 -4.14
CA PRO A 7 3.09 -24.51 -5.50
C PRO A 7 1.62 -24.14 -5.74
N VAL A 8 0.68 -24.89 -5.14
CA VAL A 8 -0.76 -24.65 -5.26
C VAL A 8 -1.15 -23.34 -4.54
N ALA A 9 -0.70 -23.17 -3.30
CA ALA A 9 -0.95 -21.96 -2.53
C ALA A 9 -0.36 -20.71 -3.20
N LEU A 10 0.87 -20.80 -3.71
CA LEU A 10 1.53 -19.71 -4.41
C LEU A 10 0.80 -19.36 -5.71
N ALA A 11 0.48 -20.35 -6.54
CA ALA A 11 -0.25 -20.13 -7.78
C ALA A 11 -1.62 -19.48 -7.52
N PHE A 12 -2.35 -19.93 -6.50
CA PHE A 12 -3.62 -19.34 -6.12
C PHE A 12 -3.48 -17.88 -5.67
N LEU A 13 -2.53 -17.57 -4.79
CA LEU A 13 -2.28 -16.22 -4.29
C LEU A 13 -1.85 -15.26 -5.42
N LEU A 14 -0.97 -15.71 -6.31
CA LEU A 14 -0.56 -14.95 -7.50
C LEU A 14 -1.74 -14.72 -8.44
N PHE A 15 -2.56 -15.75 -8.68
CA PHE A 15 -3.76 -15.61 -9.51
C PHE A 15 -4.72 -14.55 -8.96
N VAL A 16 -5.01 -14.58 -7.66
CA VAL A 16 -5.88 -13.58 -7.01
C VAL A 16 -5.32 -12.16 -7.18
N TYR A 17 -4.02 -11.98 -6.93
CA TYR A 17 -3.36 -10.68 -7.05
C TYR A 17 -3.36 -10.15 -8.49
N GLU A 18 -2.95 -10.97 -9.46
CA GLU A 18 -2.89 -10.57 -10.86
C GLU A 18 -4.28 -10.37 -11.47
N TYR A 19 -5.26 -11.18 -11.08
CA TYR A 19 -6.65 -11.01 -11.53
C TYR A 19 -7.25 -9.69 -11.02
N ARG A 20 -6.93 -9.29 -9.77
CA ARG A 20 -7.30 -7.96 -9.25
C ARG A 20 -6.69 -6.86 -10.11
N ASN A 21 -5.40 -6.93 -10.42
CA ASN A 21 -4.69 -5.93 -11.22
C ASN A 21 -5.26 -5.86 -12.65
N TYR A 22 -5.48 -7.00 -13.29
CA TYR A 22 -6.11 -7.10 -14.60
C TYR A 22 -7.48 -6.40 -14.63
N ARG A 23 -8.33 -6.66 -13.62
CA ARG A 23 -9.65 -6.01 -13.54
C ARG A 23 -9.56 -4.49 -13.42
N LEU A 24 -8.58 -3.97 -12.67
CA LEU A 24 -8.39 -2.53 -12.53
C LEU A 24 -7.93 -1.91 -13.85
N ILE A 25 -6.90 -2.48 -14.48
CA ILE A 25 -6.37 -2.00 -15.77
C ILE A 25 -7.44 -2.06 -16.85
N LYS A 26 -8.21 -3.15 -16.94
CA LYS A 26 -9.26 -3.34 -17.94
C LYS A 26 -10.36 -2.27 -17.86
N ARG A 27 -10.64 -1.75 -16.66
CA ARG A 27 -11.65 -0.71 -16.45
C ARG A 27 -11.13 0.69 -16.72
N ALA A 28 -9.81 0.87 -16.81
CA ALA A 28 -9.18 2.16 -16.91
C ALA A 28 -8.85 2.50 -18.37
N LYS A 29 -9.02 3.78 -18.74
CA LYS A 29 -8.65 4.31 -20.04
C LYS A 29 -7.14 4.61 -20.04
N PHE A 30 -6.41 4.05 -21.00
CA PHE A 30 -4.99 4.40 -21.17
C PHE A 30 -4.84 5.88 -21.55
N LEU A 31 -3.88 6.55 -20.92
CA LEU A 31 -3.54 7.95 -21.20
C LEU A 31 -2.23 8.04 -21.98
N TYR A 32 -1.12 7.63 -21.35
CA TYR A 32 0.22 7.75 -21.92
C TYR A 32 1.20 6.79 -21.22
N GLU A 33 2.41 6.67 -21.76
CA GLU A 33 3.51 5.92 -21.15
C GLU A 33 4.73 6.83 -20.97
N LYS A 34 5.35 6.81 -19.79
CA LYS A 34 6.54 7.60 -19.45
C LYS A 34 7.51 6.77 -18.63
N GLY A 35 8.76 6.66 -19.08
CA GLY A 35 9.82 5.95 -18.36
C GLY A 35 9.52 4.47 -18.08
N GLY A 36 8.80 3.80 -18.99
CA GLY A 36 8.38 2.40 -18.82
C GLY A 36 7.23 2.20 -17.81
N VAL A 37 6.52 3.28 -17.45
CA VAL A 37 5.33 3.27 -16.61
C VAL A 37 4.13 3.73 -17.43
N LYS A 38 3.07 2.94 -17.44
CA LYS A 38 1.83 3.24 -18.15
C LYS A 38 0.83 3.93 -17.23
N TYR A 39 0.26 5.04 -17.69
CA TYR A 39 -0.70 5.83 -16.96
C TYR A 39 -2.09 5.60 -17.53
N TYR A 40 -3.04 5.35 -16.64
CA TYR A 40 -4.44 5.10 -16.96
C TYR A 40 -5.34 6.00 -16.11
N GLN A 41 -6.60 6.14 -16.52
CA GLN A 41 -7.60 6.92 -15.79
C GLN A 41 -8.92 6.15 -15.66
N ILE A 42 -9.52 6.22 -14.48
CA ILE A 42 -10.92 5.86 -14.23
C ILE A 42 -11.65 7.14 -13.85
N GLU A 43 -12.70 7.50 -14.60
CA GLU A 43 -13.51 8.68 -14.30
C GLU A 43 -14.20 8.52 -12.94
N SER A 44 -13.98 9.49 -12.05
CA SER A 44 -14.53 9.55 -10.70
C SER A 44 -14.44 10.99 -10.18
N ASN A 45 -15.17 11.31 -9.12
CA ASN A 45 -15.03 12.58 -8.40
C ASN A 45 -14.02 12.47 -7.24
N GLU A 46 -13.43 11.30 -7.04
CA GLU A 46 -12.35 11.09 -6.09
C GLU A 46 -11.05 11.70 -6.62
N ASP A 47 -10.14 12.01 -5.70
CA ASP A 47 -8.81 12.54 -6.00
C ASP A 47 -7.78 11.55 -5.46
N ASN A 48 -7.52 10.50 -6.25
CA ASN A 48 -6.71 9.37 -5.81
C ASN A 48 -6.00 8.72 -6.99
N ALA A 49 -5.01 7.89 -6.70
CA ALA A 49 -4.39 7.04 -7.70
C ALA A 49 -3.94 5.72 -7.06
N ILE A 50 -3.64 4.74 -7.92
CA ILE A 50 -3.19 3.42 -7.50
C ILE A 50 -2.02 3.00 -8.37
N THR A 51 -0.88 2.77 -7.73
CA THR A 51 0.27 2.12 -8.36
C THR A 51 0.08 0.60 -8.43
N ILE A 52 0.24 0.04 -9.62
CA ILE A 52 0.32 -1.39 -9.86
C ILE A 52 1.73 -1.71 -10.36
N LYS A 53 2.46 -2.50 -9.56
CA LYS A 53 3.69 -3.16 -9.99
C LYS A 53 3.39 -4.64 -10.18
N SER A 54 3.23 -5.05 -11.44
CA SER A 54 2.91 -6.42 -11.81
C SER A 54 4.05 -7.09 -12.59
N ILE A 55 4.23 -8.40 -12.42
CA ILE A 55 5.12 -9.22 -13.25
C ILE A 55 4.52 -9.43 -14.64
N LEU A 56 3.18 -9.53 -14.74
CA LEU A 56 2.49 -9.73 -16.02
C LEU A 56 2.20 -8.42 -16.77
N PHE A 57 1.84 -7.36 -16.04
CA PHE A 57 1.39 -6.09 -16.63
C PHE A 57 2.41 -4.96 -16.51
N GLY A 58 3.58 -5.21 -15.92
CA GLY A 58 4.61 -4.19 -15.72
C GLY A 58 4.22 -3.14 -14.67
N LYS A 59 4.76 -1.93 -14.82
CA LYS A 59 4.49 -0.79 -13.92
C LYS A 59 3.38 0.08 -14.49
N ASN A 60 2.35 0.32 -13.69
CA ASN A 60 1.20 1.10 -14.09
C ASN A 60 0.79 2.04 -12.95
N VAL A 61 0.24 3.21 -13.30
CA VAL A 61 -0.44 4.11 -12.37
C VAL A 61 -1.85 4.31 -12.89
N ILE A 62 -2.85 4.06 -12.06
CA ILE A 62 -4.26 4.28 -12.38
C ILE A 62 -4.72 5.49 -11.59
N ILE A 63 -4.96 6.60 -12.28
CA ILE A 63 -5.55 7.83 -11.74
C ILE A 63 -7.06 7.59 -11.59
N ILE A 64 -7.60 7.86 -10.41
CA ILE A 64 -9.03 7.81 -10.12
C ILE A 64 -9.49 9.25 -9.99
N GLY A 65 -10.29 9.69 -10.96
CA GLY A 65 -10.74 11.07 -11.09
C GLY A 65 -9.77 11.95 -11.85
N SER A 66 -9.50 13.16 -11.34
CA SER A 66 -8.62 14.14 -11.99
C SER A 66 -7.15 13.90 -11.68
N ASP A 67 -6.29 14.37 -12.59
CA ASP A 67 -4.84 14.39 -12.36
C ASP A 67 -4.50 15.36 -11.22
N ASN A 68 -3.74 14.88 -10.23
CA ASN A 68 -3.28 15.66 -9.09
C ASN A 68 -1.81 15.35 -8.81
N ASP A 69 -0.96 16.37 -8.98
CA ASP A 69 0.48 16.28 -8.78
C ASP A 69 0.89 15.78 -7.39
N LYS A 70 0.13 16.12 -6.33
CA LYS A 70 0.40 15.64 -4.97
C LYS A 70 0.20 14.13 -4.86
N VAL A 71 -0.88 13.62 -5.44
CA VAL A 71 -1.20 12.19 -5.47
C VAL A 71 -0.18 11.45 -6.34
N LEU A 72 0.14 11.98 -7.52
CA LEU A 72 1.13 11.36 -8.40
C LEU A 72 2.54 11.32 -7.79
N ALA A 73 2.94 12.31 -7.00
CA ALA A 73 4.21 12.31 -6.28
C ALA A 73 4.29 11.17 -5.25
N HIS A 74 3.18 10.84 -4.58
CA HIS A 74 3.06 9.68 -3.69
C HIS A 74 3.18 8.37 -4.48
N GLU A 75 2.44 8.25 -5.59
CA GLU A 75 2.49 7.07 -6.45
C GLU A 75 3.88 6.82 -7.05
N GLU A 76 4.63 7.87 -7.37
CA GLU A 76 6.02 7.70 -7.79
C GLU A 76 6.88 7.07 -6.69
N GLY A 77 6.62 7.40 -5.43
CA GLY A 77 7.22 6.72 -4.29
C GLY A 77 7.00 5.21 -4.34
N HIS A 78 5.77 4.77 -4.63
CA HIS A 78 5.47 3.35 -4.80
C HIS A 78 6.20 2.71 -5.98
N LEU A 79 6.39 3.43 -7.10
CA LEU A 79 7.11 2.92 -8.27
C LEU A 79 8.60 2.66 -8.02
N ARG A 80 9.22 3.35 -7.04
CA ARG A 80 10.62 3.18 -6.63
C ARG A 80 10.82 2.05 -5.63
N GLN A 81 9.78 1.67 -4.90
CA GLN A 81 9.85 0.59 -3.92
C GLN A 81 10.04 -0.78 -4.63
N PRO A 82 10.72 -1.74 -3.99
CA PRO A 82 10.75 -3.13 -4.44
C PRO A 82 9.37 -3.80 -4.60
N TYR A 83 9.35 -4.98 -5.23
CA TYR A 83 8.15 -5.79 -5.50
C TYR A 83 7.65 -6.54 -4.25
N PHE A 84 7.46 -5.82 -3.14
CA PHE A 84 7.24 -6.42 -1.82
C PHE A 84 5.97 -7.25 -1.71
N THR A 85 4.92 -6.93 -2.46
CA THR A 85 3.73 -7.78 -2.51
C THR A 85 4.09 -9.19 -2.98
N TYR A 86 4.96 -9.35 -3.98
CA TYR A 86 5.37 -10.68 -4.45
C TYR A 86 6.18 -11.44 -3.40
N TYR A 87 7.14 -10.77 -2.74
CA TYR A 87 7.87 -11.39 -1.62
C TYR A 87 6.92 -11.84 -0.51
N PHE A 88 5.93 -11.01 -0.19
CA PHE A 88 4.92 -11.35 0.81
C PHE A 88 4.02 -12.52 0.37
N LEU A 89 3.60 -12.59 -0.90
CA LEU A 89 2.81 -13.72 -1.41
C LEU A 89 3.59 -15.04 -1.35
N VAL A 90 4.90 -15.03 -1.66
CA VAL A 90 5.77 -16.21 -1.54
C VAL A 90 5.92 -16.66 -0.09
N LEU A 91 6.22 -15.74 0.83
CA LEU A 91 6.32 -16.05 2.25
C LEU A 91 4.98 -16.53 2.84
N SER A 92 3.87 -15.93 2.39
CA SER A 92 2.52 -16.34 2.79
C SER A 92 2.19 -17.74 2.30
N ALA A 93 2.49 -18.05 1.04
CA ALA A 93 2.30 -19.40 0.48
C ALA A 93 3.11 -20.43 1.28
N LEU A 94 4.35 -20.11 1.64
CA LEU A 94 5.20 -21.00 2.45
C LEU A 94 4.62 -21.21 3.85
N GLY A 95 4.23 -20.12 4.53
CA GLY A 95 3.64 -20.18 5.88
C GLY A 95 2.35 -20.98 5.92
N ILE A 96 1.41 -20.68 5.00
CA ILE A 96 0.12 -21.38 4.89
C ILE A 96 0.32 -22.86 4.58
N SER A 97 1.27 -23.17 3.69
CA SER A 97 1.56 -24.56 3.33
C SER A 97 2.14 -25.32 4.50
N TYR A 98 2.94 -24.67 5.34
CA TYR A 98 3.46 -25.25 6.58
C TYR A 98 2.35 -25.46 7.61
N ASN A 99 1.51 -24.45 7.85
CA ASN A 99 0.40 -24.51 8.79
C ASN A 99 -0.63 -23.41 8.49
N ILE A 100 -1.89 -23.78 8.23
CA ILE A 100 -3.02 -22.85 8.01
C ILE A 100 -3.18 -21.84 9.17
N LEU A 101 -2.78 -22.21 10.38
CA LEU A 101 -2.85 -21.35 11.57
C LEU A 101 -1.86 -20.18 11.53
N THR A 102 -0.97 -20.08 10.53
CA THR A 102 -0.12 -18.90 10.35
C THR A 102 -0.87 -17.71 9.75
N ILE A 103 -2.07 -17.90 9.18
CA ILE A 103 -2.84 -16.85 8.49
C ILE A 103 -3.02 -15.59 9.37
N PRO A 104 -3.48 -15.67 10.64
CA PRO A 104 -3.65 -14.47 11.46
C PRO A 104 -2.36 -13.66 11.64
N ILE A 105 -1.22 -14.33 11.81
CA ILE A 105 0.10 -13.69 11.95
C ILE A 105 0.50 -13.03 10.62
N LEU A 106 0.29 -13.72 9.50
CA LEU A 106 0.56 -13.18 8.17
C LEU A 106 -0.26 -11.91 7.89
N LEU A 107 -1.51 -11.84 8.34
CA LEU A 107 -2.34 -10.64 8.20
C LEU A 107 -1.78 -9.44 9.00
N ILE A 108 -1.26 -9.68 10.21
CA ILE A 108 -0.60 -8.64 11.01
C ILE A 108 0.69 -8.17 10.33
N ILE A 109 1.50 -9.11 9.83
CA ILE A 109 2.73 -8.77 9.09
C ILE A 109 2.39 -7.98 7.83
N TYR A 110 1.38 -8.41 7.07
CA TYR A 110 0.89 -7.71 5.89
C TYR A 110 0.53 -6.26 6.22
N LYS A 111 -0.22 -6.05 7.30
CA LYS A 111 -0.66 -4.71 7.71
C LYS A 111 0.52 -3.83 8.10
N MET A 112 1.43 -4.31 8.93
CA MET A 112 2.63 -3.56 9.33
C MET A 112 3.52 -3.21 8.14
N MET A 113 3.69 -4.17 7.24
CA MET A 113 4.42 -4.01 6.00
C MET A 113 3.75 -2.94 5.12
N PHE A 114 2.43 -3.00 4.92
CA PHE A 114 1.68 -2.04 4.12
C PHE A 114 1.77 -0.62 4.69
N LEU A 115 1.62 -0.46 6.01
CA LEU A 115 1.80 0.84 6.68
C LEU A 115 3.20 1.43 6.49
N HIS A 116 4.23 0.58 6.48
CA HIS A 116 5.59 1.01 6.17
C HIS A 116 5.72 1.46 4.70
N TYR A 117 5.09 0.74 3.76
CA TYR A 117 5.09 1.12 2.34
C TYR A 117 4.43 2.45 2.05
N GLU A 118 3.25 2.67 2.61
CA GLU A 118 2.53 3.92 2.46
C GLU A 118 3.35 5.09 3.02
N ARG A 119 3.96 4.90 4.20
CA ARG A 119 4.84 5.91 4.75
C ARG A 119 6.07 6.18 3.92
N ASP A 120 6.71 5.15 3.39
CA ASP A 120 7.90 5.33 2.56
C ASP A 120 7.59 6.08 1.27
N ALA A 121 6.37 5.93 0.73
CA ALA A 121 5.87 6.70 -0.40
C ALA A 121 5.62 8.18 -0.02
N ASP A 122 4.94 8.43 1.12
CA ASP A 122 4.78 9.80 1.65
C ASP A 122 6.15 10.48 1.88
N LEU A 123 7.13 9.75 2.45
CA LEU A 123 8.49 10.26 2.67
C LEU A 123 9.26 10.50 1.38
N TYR A 124 8.97 9.75 0.32
CA TYR A 124 9.54 10.01 -1.00
C TYR A 124 8.97 11.32 -1.56
N ALA A 125 7.65 11.46 -1.58
CA ALA A 125 6.97 12.67 -2.02
C ALA A 125 7.48 13.91 -1.27
N TYR A 126 7.65 13.80 0.04
CA TYR A 126 8.21 14.88 0.85
C TYR A 126 9.67 15.21 0.52
N ARG A 127 10.56 14.21 0.39
CA ARG A 127 11.98 14.46 0.16
C ARG A 127 12.30 14.96 -1.24
N VAL A 128 11.57 14.48 -2.25
CA VAL A 128 11.85 14.78 -3.66
C VAL A 128 11.07 16.01 -4.13
N TYR A 129 9.81 16.16 -3.68
CA TYR A 129 8.90 17.20 -4.17
C TYR A 129 8.50 18.22 -3.10
N ASN A 130 8.93 18.05 -1.84
CA ASN A 130 8.51 18.87 -0.69
C ASN A 130 6.98 18.88 -0.49
N ILE A 131 6.32 17.77 -0.86
CA ILE A 131 4.87 17.60 -0.72
C ILE A 131 4.58 16.81 0.57
N ARG A 132 3.72 17.35 1.42
CA ARG A 132 3.22 16.67 2.62
C ARG A 132 1.77 16.26 2.40
N TYR A 133 1.37 15.18 3.07
CA TYR A 133 -0.02 14.80 3.18
C TYR A 133 -0.82 15.86 3.93
N GLU A 134 -1.97 16.24 3.37
CA GLU A 134 -2.90 17.22 3.92
C GLU A 134 -4.25 16.56 4.12
N SER A 135 -4.90 16.84 5.24
CA SER A 135 -6.27 16.40 5.53
C SER A 135 -6.83 17.25 6.66
N SER A 136 -8.15 17.24 6.87
CA SER A 136 -8.82 17.88 8.01
C SER A 136 -9.11 16.91 9.18
N ALA A 137 -8.84 15.61 9.02
CA ALA A 137 -9.06 14.61 10.07
C ALA A 137 -8.37 14.96 11.41
N GLU A 138 -9.16 14.95 12.49
CA GLU A 138 -8.70 15.15 13.86
C GLU A 138 -8.35 13.82 14.53
N ARG A 139 -7.46 13.87 15.52
CA ARG A 139 -7.07 12.70 16.30
C ARG A 139 -8.20 12.25 17.23
N PRO A 140 -8.67 10.99 17.16
CA PRO A 140 -9.71 10.49 18.07
C PRO A 140 -9.27 10.48 19.53
N ILE A 141 -10.17 10.93 20.43
CA ILE A 141 -9.94 10.93 21.89
C ILE A 141 -9.81 9.50 22.44
N LYS A 142 -10.66 8.58 21.96
CA LYS A 142 -10.72 7.20 22.45
C LYS A 142 -9.61 6.34 21.82
N ARG A 143 -8.82 5.67 22.67
CA ARG A 143 -7.75 4.75 22.24
C ARG A 143 -8.23 3.64 21.31
N ILE A 144 -9.44 3.11 21.52
CA ILE A 144 -10.00 2.06 20.66
C ILE A 144 -10.25 2.54 19.23
N GLU A 145 -10.65 3.80 19.04
CA GLU A 145 -10.85 4.39 17.70
C GLU A 145 -9.51 4.63 17.01
N ARG A 146 -8.48 5.03 17.76
CA ARG A 146 -7.10 5.11 17.23
C ARG A 146 -6.60 3.74 16.79
N LEU A 147 -6.79 2.71 17.62
CA LEU A 147 -6.43 1.34 17.26
C LEU A 147 -7.17 0.86 16.00
N LYS A 148 -8.47 1.14 15.89
CA LYS A 148 -9.25 0.83 14.69
C LYS A 148 -8.68 1.51 13.45
N ALA A 149 -8.38 2.80 13.51
CA ALA A 149 -7.77 3.54 12.39
C ALA A 149 -6.46 2.85 11.94
N TRP A 150 -5.57 2.55 12.89
CA TRP A 150 -4.33 1.84 12.59
C TRP A 150 -4.51 0.45 12.00
N ILE A 151 -5.58 -0.28 12.32
CA ILE A 151 -5.84 -1.64 11.84
C ILE A 151 -6.58 -1.66 10.51
N PHE A 152 -7.62 -0.83 10.36
CA PHE A 152 -8.60 -0.92 9.28
C PHE A 152 -8.36 0.07 8.14
N ASP A 153 -7.70 1.20 8.39
CA ASP A 153 -7.39 2.13 7.32
C ASP A 153 -6.38 1.49 6.36
N THR A 154 -6.31 1.92 5.11
CA THR A 154 -5.27 1.45 4.20
C THR A 154 -3.93 2.10 4.54
N HIS A 155 -3.93 3.38 4.85
CA HIS A 155 -2.74 4.16 5.19
C HIS A 155 -2.49 4.23 6.70
N PRO A 156 -1.32 4.75 7.15
CA PRO A 156 -1.22 5.30 8.50
C PRO A 156 -2.33 6.32 8.73
N PRO A 157 -2.88 6.46 9.94
CA PRO A 157 -4.01 7.36 10.17
C PRO A 157 -3.69 8.79 9.75
N ASP A 158 -4.64 9.47 9.11
CA ASP A 158 -4.46 10.80 8.53
C ASP A 158 -3.94 11.83 9.54
N TYR A 159 -4.43 11.78 10.79
CA TYR A 159 -3.98 12.68 11.85
C TYR A 159 -2.52 12.46 12.22
N ILE A 160 -1.98 11.24 12.06
CA ILE A 160 -0.56 10.93 12.23
C ILE A 160 0.24 11.43 11.02
N ARG A 161 -0.27 11.25 9.79
CA ARG A 161 0.42 11.63 8.55
C ARG A 161 0.68 13.13 8.41
N LYS A 162 -0.04 13.97 9.16
CA LYS A 162 0.16 15.43 9.21
C LYS A 162 1.22 15.87 10.21
N GLU A 163 1.53 15.05 11.21
CA GLU A 163 2.47 15.42 12.26
C GLU A 163 3.88 15.57 11.67
N GLU A 164 4.62 16.59 12.13
CA GLU A 164 6.01 16.81 11.69
C GLU A 164 6.89 15.56 11.93
N GLU A 165 6.61 14.83 13.00
CA GLU A 165 7.37 13.64 13.33
C GLU A 165 7.18 12.47 12.38
N TYR A 166 6.03 12.41 11.69
CA TYR A 166 5.81 11.42 10.64
C TYR A 166 6.91 11.49 9.57
N TYR A 167 7.39 12.70 9.27
CA TYR A 167 8.43 12.99 8.29
C TYR A 167 9.86 12.95 8.85
N LYS A 168 10.05 12.67 10.15
CA LYS A 168 11.37 12.47 10.78
C LYS A 168 11.86 11.03 10.60
N LYS A 169 13.12 10.74 10.96
CA LYS A 169 13.71 9.38 10.98
C LYS A 169 13.14 8.48 12.10
N THR A 170 11.81 8.42 12.20
CA THR A 170 11.07 7.58 13.15
C THR A 170 10.56 6.33 12.43
N ASN A 171 10.39 5.20 13.14
CA ASN A 171 9.79 3.98 12.57
C ASN A 171 8.26 4.01 12.73
N ILE A 172 7.52 3.47 11.77
CA ILE A 172 6.05 3.39 11.82
C ILE A 172 5.54 2.66 13.07
N LEU A 173 6.23 1.62 13.54
CA LEU A 173 5.89 0.90 14.77
C LEU A 173 6.02 1.80 16.00
N LYS A 174 7.03 2.69 16.02
CA LYS A 174 7.22 3.65 17.11
C LYS A 174 6.09 4.69 17.12
N LEU A 175 5.66 5.15 15.94
CA LEU A 175 4.50 6.05 15.81
C LEU A 175 3.21 5.37 16.31
N PHE A 176 2.97 4.13 15.88
CA PHE A 176 1.84 3.31 16.33
C PHE A 176 1.80 3.15 17.86
N ILE A 177 2.91 2.68 18.46
CA ILE A 177 2.97 2.44 19.90
C ILE A 177 2.73 3.74 20.67
N ARG A 178 3.39 4.83 20.27
CA ARG A 178 3.22 6.10 20.95
C ARG A 178 1.79 6.60 20.89
N ASP A 179 1.19 6.59 19.70
CA ASP A 179 -0.18 7.08 19.53
C ASP A 179 -1.20 6.30 20.38
N LEU A 180 -0.96 5.01 20.59
CA LEU A 180 -1.80 4.20 21.49
C LEU A 180 -1.52 4.45 22.98
N LEU A 181 -0.33 4.91 23.35
CA LEU A 181 0.06 5.11 24.76
C LEU A 181 -0.10 6.54 25.26
N SER A 182 -0.19 7.54 24.37
CA SER A 182 -0.56 8.92 24.68
C SER A 182 -2.08 9.10 24.74
#